data_AF-A0A0F9MIQ6-F1
#
_entry.id   AF-A0A0F9MIQ6-F1
#
_cell.length_a   1.000
_cell.length_b   1.000
_cell.length_c   1.000
_cell.angle_alpha   90.00
_cell.angle_beta   90.00
_cell.angle_gamma   90.00
#
_symmetry.space_group_name_H-M   'P 1'
#
loop_
_entity.id
_entity.type
_entity.pdbx_description
1 polymer ?
#
loop_
_entity_poly.entity_id
_entity_poly.type
_entity_poly.pdbx_seq_one_letter_code
_entity_poly.pdbx_strand_id
1 'polypeptide(L)' 'MSLNDKNRFLPEGKYVMMGNIAMAEGALAAGLGFFGGYPITPSTEVIEHLAKRLPEVGGCCMQMEDE' A
#
# COMPACT_ATOMS: atom_id res chain seq x y z
N MET A 1 6.31 5.67 18.94
CA MET A 1 5.18 5.73 17.98
C MET A 1 4.31 4.51 18.25
N SER A 2 3.26 4.64 19.07
CA SER A 2 2.33 3.52 19.31
C SER A 2 1.44 3.41 18.09
N LEU A 3 1.64 2.38 17.27
CA LEU A 3 0.72 2.01 16.20
C LEU A 3 -0.61 1.64 16.87
N ASN A 4 -1.56 2.57 16.82
CA ASN A 4 -2.89 2.39 17.35
C ASN A 4 -3.52 1.20 16.60
N ASP A 5 -3.78 0.07 17.28
CA ASP A 5 -4.34 -1.17 16.68
C ASP A 5 -5.64 -0.94 15.89
N LYS A 6 -6.30 0.21 16.10
CA LYS A 6 -7.51 0.62 15.38
C LYS A 6 -7.30 0.94 13.89
N ASN A 7 -6.05 1.09 13.42
CA ASN A 7 -5.73 1.35 12.00
C ASN A 7 -4.96 0.19 11.34
N ARG A 8 -4.93 -0.98 11.98
CA ARG A 8 -4.25 -2.17 11.46
C ARG A 8 -5.22 -2.95 10.58
N PHE A 9 -5.17 -2.70 9.27
CA PHE A 9 -6.12 -3.29 8.32
C PHE A 9 -5.86 -4.77 7.99
N LEU A 10 -4.68 -5.29 8.33
CA LEU A 10 -4.37 -6.71 8.29
C LEU A 10 -4.31 -7.26 9.72
N PRO A 11 -5.31 -8.04 10.17
CA PRO A 11 -5.25 -8.67 11.48
C PRO A 11 -4.10 -9.68 11.56
N GLU A 12 -3.79 -10.13 12.76
CA GLU A 12 -2.77 -11.17 12.95
C GLU A 12 -3.24 -12.50 12.33
N GLY A 13 -2.36 -13.12 11.53
CA GLY A 13 -2.73 -14.33 10.80
C GLY A 13 -1.68 -14.77 9.78
N LYS A 14 -1.96 -15.87 9.11
CA LYS A 14 -1.18 -16.36 7.96
C LYS A 14 -1.96 -16.05 6.69
N TYR A 15 -1.30 -15.38 5.75
CA TYR A 15 -1.88 -14.96 4.48
C TYR A 15 -1.05 -15.50 3.33
N VAL A 16 -1.71 -15.90 2.26
CA VAL A 16 -1.09 -16.17 0.96
C VAL A 16 -1.38 -14.96 0.09
N MET A 17 -0.34 -14.28 -0.37
CA MET A 17 -0.46 -13.06 -1.16
C MET A 17 0.67 -12.97 -2.18
N MET A 18 0.46 -12.18 -3.22
CA MET A 18 1.48 -11.86 -4.21
C MET A 18 2.56 -10.97 -3.57
N GLY A 19 3.83 -11.12 -3.96
CA GLY A 19 4.94 -10.38 -3.35
C GLY A 19 4.78 -8.85 -3.43
N ASN A 20 4.29 -8.36 -4.57
CA ASN A 20 3.97 -6.94 -4.79
C ASN A 20 2.93 -6.42 -3.77
N ILE A 21 1.89 -7.21 -3.51
CA ILE A 21 0.84 -6.89 -2.54
C ILE A 21 1.39 -6.93 -1.12
N ALA A 22 2.24 -7.93 -0.80
CA ALA A 22 2.89 -8.04 0.50
C ALA A 22 3.75 -6.82 0.83
N MET A 23 4.52 -6.34 -0.15
CA MET A 23 5.33 -5.15 -0.01
C MET A 23 4.45 -3.90 0.21
N ALA A 24 3.40 -3.72 -0.59
CA ALA A 24 2.48 -2.60 -0.46
C ALA A 24 1.80 -2.55 0.92
N GLU A 25 1.30 -3.70 1.39
CA GLU A 25 0.70 -3.83 2.74
C GLU A 25 1.73 -3.59 3.85
N GLY A 26 2.97 -4.05 3.67
CA GLY A 26 4.07 -3.74 4.59
C GLY A 26 4.36 -2.25 4.67
N ALA A 27 4.36 -1.54 3.54
CA ALA A 27 4.54 -0.10 3.49
C ALA A 27 3.38 0.64 4.20
N LEU A 28 2.14 0.23 3.95
CA LEU A 28 0.96 0.76 4.65
C LEU A 28 1.05 0.52 6.16
N ALA A 29 1.44 -0.68 6.58
CA ALA A 29 1.63 -1.01 7.99
C ALA A 29 2.75 -0.19 8.66
N ALA A 30 3.76 0.22 7.89
CA ALA A 30 4.81 1.14 8.34
C ALA A 30 4.36 2.61 8.43
N GLY A 31 3.15 2.93 7.96
CA GLY A 31 2.58 4.29 7.98
C GLY A 31 2.78 5.07 6.68
N LEU A 32 2.84 4.39 5.52
CA LEU A 32 2.86 5.05 4.22
C LEU A 32 1.63 5.95 4.04
N GLY A 33 1.85 7.25 3.90
CA GLY A 33 0.80 8.25 3.67
C GLY A 33 0.72 8.80 2.25
N PHE A 34 1.74 8.55 1.41
CA PHE A 34 1.78 9.02 0.04
C PHE A 34 2.53 8.02 -0.85
N PHE A 35 1.99 7.73 -2.03
CA PHE A 35 2.66 6.95 -3.05
C PHE A 35 2.50 7.62 -4.41
N GLY A 36 3.63 7.95 -5.04
CA GLY A 36 3.70 8.40 -6.43
C GLY A 36 4.32 7.31 -7.27
N GLY A 37 3.72 6.99 -8.42
CA GLY A 37 4.32 6.03 -9.34
C GLY A 37 3.64 6.00 -10.69
N TYR A 38 4.32 5.36 -11.64
CA TYR A 38 3.80 5.08 -12.97
C TYR A 38 3.50 3.58 -13.11
N PRO A 39 2.40 3.17 -13.76
CA PRO A 39 2.12 1.76 -13.99
C PRO A 39 3.10 1.20 -15.03
N ILE A 40 4.12 0.47 -14.57
CA ILE A 40 5.06 -0.27 -15.41
C ILE A 40 5.11 -1.73 -14.98
N THR A 41 5.10 -2.67 -15.93
CA THR A 41 5.28 -4.09 -15.64
C THR A 41 6.72 -4.33 -15.18
N PRO A 42 6.96 -5.01 -14.03
CA PRO A 42 6.07 -5.90 -13.28
C PRO A 42 5.52 -5.32 -11.96
N SER A 43 5.46 -3.99 -11.81
CA SER A 43 5.09 -3.30 -10.57
C SER A 43 3.68 -2.67 -10.60
N THR A 44 2.93 -2.90 -11.67
CA THR A 44 1.56 -2.41 -11.84
C THR A 44 0.64 -2.81 -10.68
N GLU A 45 0.78 -4.03 -10.15
CA GLU A 45 -0.06 -4.50 -9.04
C GLU A 45 0.18 -3.71 -7.74
N VAL A 46 1.36 -3.10 -7.56
CA VAL A 46 1.66 -2.27 -6.39
C VAL A 46 0.84 -0.99 -6.43
N ILE A 47 0.87 -0.27 -7.56
CA ILE A 47 0.14 1.00 -7.70
C ILE A 47 -1.37 0.78 -7.70
N GLU A 48 -1.86 -0.29 -8.33
CA GLU A 48 -3.28 -0.64 -8.30
C GLU A 48 -3.77 -0.94 -6.88
N HIS A 49 -2.93 -1.63 -6.09
CA HIS A 49 -3.25 -1.97 -4.71
C HIS A 49 -3.20 -0.74 -3.80
N LEU A 50 -2.15 0.08 -3.91
CA LEU A 50 -2.00 1.31 -3.13
C LEU A 50 -3.04 2.38 -3.50
N ALA A 51 -3.48 2.46 -4.75
CA ALA A 51 -4.55 3.36 -5.19
C ALA A 51 -5.88 3.08 -4.49
N LYS A 52 -6.15 1.81 -4.15
CA LYS A 52 -7.34 1.42 -3.39
C LYS A 52 -7.16 1.63 -1.89
N ARG A 53 -5.97 1.34 -1.37
CA ARG A 53 -5.71 1.25 0.08
C ARG A 53 -5.32 2.58 0.73
N LEU A 54 -4.58 3.44 0.04
CA LEU A 54 -4.13 4.73 0.60
C LEU A 54 -5.30 5.65 1.01
N PRO A 55 -6.40 5.77 0.25
CA PRO A 55 -7.56 6.55 0.68
C PRO A 55 -8.18 6.06 2.00
N GLU A 56 -8.14 4.75 2.28
CA GLU A 56 -8.69 4.16 3.52
C GLU A 56 -7.89 4.56 4.77
N VAL A 57 -6.59 4.86 4.60
CA VAL A 57 -5.69 5.26 5.68
C VAL A 57 -5.49 6.78 5.75
N GLY A 58 -6.23 7.55 4.96
CA GLY A 58 -6.09 9.00 4.85
C GLY A 58 -4.86 9.46 4.07
N GLY A 59 -4.23 8.55 3.32
CA GLY A 59 -3.12 8.83 2.42
C GLY A 59 -3.56 9.12 0.98
N CYS A 60 -2.60 9.44 0.13
CA CYS A 60 -2.86 9.77 -1.28
C CYS A 60 -1.99 8.92 -2.21
N CYS A 61 -2.62 8.29 -3.20
CA CYS A 61 -1.93 7.64 -4.31
C CYS A 61 -2.03 8.54 -5.54
N MET A 62 -0.91 8.86 -6.17
CA MET A 62 -0.86 9.70 -7.37
C MET A 62 -0.20 8.94 -8.51
N GLN A 63 -0.93 8.79 -9.62
CA GLN A 63 -0.34 8.34 -10.87
C GLN A 63 0.40 9.52 -11.49
N MET A 64 1.72 9.38 -11.65
CA MET A 64 2.57 10.38 -12.29
C MET A 64 2.61 10.13 -13.81
N GLU A 65 3.11 11.09 -14.59
CA GLU A 65 3.24 10.97 -16.06
C GLU A 65 4.52 10.24 -16.49
N ASP A 66 5.54 10.31 -15.65
CA ASP A 66 6.86 9.66 -15.76
C ASP A 66 7.37 9.40 -14.32
N GLU A 67 8.45 8.62 -14.16
CA GLU A 67 9.01 8.25 -12.84
C GLU A 67 9.56 9.42 -12.00
#